data_AF-Q1YPN3-F1
#
_entry.id   AF-Q1YPN3-F1
#
_cell.length_a   1.000
_cell.length_b   1.000
_cell.length_c   1.000
_cell.angle_alpha   90.00
_cell.angle_beta   90.00
_cell.angle_gamma   90.00
#
_symmetry.space_group_name_H-M   'P 1'
#
loop_
_entity.id
_entity.type
_entity.pdbx_description
1 polymer ?
#
loop_
_entity_poly.entity_id
_entity_poly.type
_entity_poly.pdbx_seq_one_letter_code
_entity_poly.pdbx_strand_id
1 'polypeptide(L)'
;MSDSQLYFCRDGIHTHLVIPSAALLRVLPELDEQLRGTQWARIGWGDYLYYGSAQQSLMLGLRALLLPTRATIAVLGISDINQYRSSYATGRTYSINANLGVIDAVVAFISRHFKVDKYHQLIKVRARDSGETFFQSRGIYMCINTCNNWTSRGLKIAGLRCLPRLNFLPSQVERSVRRNGYLPLPLLLPEPQQQSN
;
A
#
# COMPACT_ATOMS: atom_id res chain seq x y z
N MET A 1 -2.09 -19.48 18.49
CA MET A 1 -1.65 -19.08 17.14
C MET A 1 -1.30 -17.60 17.22
N SER A 2 -0.13 -17.16 16.77
CA SER A 2 0.22 -15.74 16.83
C SER A 2 -0.63 -14.98 15.81
N ASP A 3 -1.61 -14.22 16.31
CA ASP A 3 -2.38 -13.29 15.48
C ASP A 3 -1.42 -12.24 14.91
N SER A 4 -1.16 -12.35 13.61
CA SER A 4 -0.38 -11.37 12.86
C SER A 4 -1.34 -10.29 12.36
N GLN A 5 -0.85 -9.07 12.21
CA GLN A 5 -1.69 -7.97 11.72
C GLN A 5 -1.24 -7.56 10.31
N LEU A 6 -2.21 -7.16 9.50
CA LEU A 6 -1.98 -6.33 8.32
C LEU A 6 -2.92 -5.14 8.41
N TYR A 7 -2.59 -4.05 7.73
CA TYR A 7 -3.46 -2.88 7.70
C TYR A 7 -3.89 -2.54 6.29
N PHE A 8 -5.11 -2.03 6.20
CA PHE A 8 -5.61 -1.31 5.04
C PHE A 8 -5.57 0.17 5.34
N CYS A 9 -4.89 0.94 4.49
CA CYS A 9 -4.86 2.39 4.59
C CYS A 9 -5.60 3.01 3.40
N ARG A 10 -6.39 4.03 3.69
CA ARG A 10 -6.97 4.93 2.71
C ARG A 10 -6.42 6.33 2.95
N ASP A 11 -5.85 6.92 1.91
CA ASP A 11 -5.37 8.30 1.90
C ASP A 11 -5.98 9.04 0.71
N GLY A 12 -6.99 9.88 0.98
CA GLY A 12 -7.78 10.56 -0.04
C GLY A 12 -8.41 9.58 -1.06
N ILE A 13 -7.89 9.63 -2.29
CA ILE A 13 -8.31 8.79 -3.42
C ILE A 13 -7.52 7.48 -3.57
N HIS A 14 -6.43 7.33 -2.81
CA HIS A 14 -5.52 6.19 -2.88
C HIS A 14 -5.74 5.22 -1.73
N THR A 15 -5.38 3.96 -1.99
CA THR A 15 -5.42 2.90 -0.99
C THR A 15 -4.13 2.10 -1.02
N HIS A 16 -3.75 1.58 0.15
CA HIS A 16 -2.50 0.86 0.36
C HIS A 16 -2.72 -0.35 1.26
N LEU A 17 -1.82 -1.33 1.14
CA LEU A 17 -1.66 -2.42 2.09
C LEU A 17 -0.45 -2.13 2.96
N VAL A 18 -0.52 -2.44 4.24
CA VAL A 18 0.60 -2.37 5.16
C VAL A 18 0.79 -3.75 5.77
N ILE A 19 1.98 -4.32 5.61
CA ILE A 19 2.31 -5.68 6.07
C ILE A 19 3.59 -5.66 6.91
N PRO A 20 3.87 -6.69 7.71
CA PRO A 20 5.13 -6.73 8.48
C PRO A 20 6.35 -6.67 7.55
N SER A 21 7.27 -5.74 7.80
CA SER A 21 8.48 -5.57 6.98
C SER A 21 9.32 -6.84 6.94
N ALA A 22 9.47 -7.51 8.09
CA ALA A 22 10.19 -8.78 8.19
C ALA A 22 9.58 -9.87 7.30
N ALA A 23 8.25 -9.93 7.17
CA ALA A 23 7.60 -10.92 6.33
C ALA A 23 7.90 -10.68 4.84
N LEU A 24 7.93 -9.41 4.42
CA LEU A 24 8.27 -9.03 3.05
C LEU A 24 9.76 -9.26 2.74
N LEU A 25 10.66 -8.90 3.66
CA LEU A 25 12.11 -9.06 3.50
C LEU A 25 12.55 -10.52 3.39
N ARG A 26 11.82 -11.47 4.00
CA ARG A 26 12.08 -12.90 3.80
C ARG A 26 11.92 -13.35 2.34
N VAL A 27 11.06 -12.67 1.58
CA VAL A 27 10.76 -13.01 0.17
C VAL A 27 11.46 -12.07 -0.81
N LEU A 28 11.68 -10.82 -0.40
CA LEU A 28 12.33 -9.77 -1.19
C LEU A 28 13.45 -9.11 -0.37
N PRO A 29 14.61 -9.79 -0.19
CA PRO A 29 15.72 -9.23 0.58
C PRO A 29 16.32 -7.97 -0.06
N GLU A 30 16.11 -7.75 -1.36
CA GLU A 30 16.51 -6.54 -2.09
C GLU A 30 15.86 -5.26 -1.57
N LEU A 31 14.77 -5.35 -0.79
CA LEU A 31 14.11 -4.21 -0.15
C LEU A 31 14.73 -3.81 1.19
N ASP A 32 15.88 -4.37 1.55
CA ASP A 32 16.55 -4.12 2.82
C ASP A 32 16.85 -2.64 3.06
N GLU A 33 17.32 -1.91 2.03
CA GLU A 33 17.56 -0.46 2.11
C GLU A 33 16.31 0.31 2.54
N GLN A 34 15.12 -0.12 2.11
CA GLN A 34 13.85 0.57 2.38
C GLN A 34 13.19 0.14 3.69
N LEU A 35 13.47 -1.08 4.17
CA LEU A 35 12.67 -1.72 5.21
C LEU A 35 13.46 -2.10 6.46
N ARG A 36 14.80 -2.13 6.41
CA ARG A 36 15.63 -2.46 7.57
C ARG A 36 15.32 -1.52 8.73
N GLY A 37 15.09 -2.09 9.91
CA GLY A 37 14.76 -1.33 11.13
C GLY A 37 13.33 -0.78 11.17
N THR A 38 12.48 -1.10 10.19
CA THR A 38 11.06 -0.71 10.19
C THR A 38 10.18 -1.89 10.58
N GLN A 39 9.07 -1.63 11.28
CA GLN A 39 8.13 -2.68 11.67
C GLN A 39 7.19 -3.06 10.51
N TRP A 40 6.81 -2.06 9.71
CA TRP A 40 5.76 -2.17 8.71
C TRP A 40 6.22 -1.67 7.35
N ALA A 41 5.81 -2.38 6.30
CA ALA A 41 6.01 -1.98 4.91
C ALA A 41 4.67 -1.55 4.33
N ARG A 42 4.52 -0.26 4.00
CA ARG A 42 3.39 0.23 3.21
C ARG A 42 3.66 0.04 1.74
N ILE A 43 2.75 -0.64 1.07
CA ILE A 43 2.82 -0.98 -0.34
C ILE A 43 1.68 -0.30 -1.10
N GLY A 44 2.04 0.46 -2.12
CA GLY A 44 1.12 1.08 -3.07
C GLY A 44 1.35 0.58 -4.48
N TRP A 45 0.32 0.65 -5.33
CA TRP A 45 0.42 0.28 -6.74
C TRP A 45 -0.30 1.31 -7.60
N GLY A 46 0.34 1.76 -8.68
CA GLY A 46 -0.19 2.85 -9.48
C GLY A 46 0.42 2.95 -10.87
N ASP A 47 0.03 3.99 -11.60
CA ASP A 47 0.58 4.30 -12.92
C ASP A 47 2.07 4.64 -12.85
N TYR A 48 2.84 4.12 -13.80
CA TYR A 48 4.30 4.25 -13.83
C TYR A 48 4.82 5.70 -13.98
N LEU A 49 4.11 6.55 -14.71
CA LEU A 49 4.53 7.93 -14.94
C LEU A 49 3.96 8.89 -13.90
N TYR A 50 2.71 8.67 -13.49
CA TYR A 50 1.96 9.56 -12.59
C TYR A 50 2.20 9.27 -11.11
N TYR A 51 2.23 8.01 -10.67
CA TYR A 51 2.38 7.71 -9.24
C TYR A 51 3.82 7.95 -8.81
N GLY A 52 4.00 8.84 -7.82
CA GLY A 52 5.32 9.21 -7.34
C GLY A 52 6.03 10.29 -8.16
N SER A 53 5.40 10.89 -9.20
CA SER A 53 6.03 12.00 -9.92
C SER A 53 6.06 13.28 -9.09
N ALA A 54 7.08 14.11 -9.31
CA ALA A 54 7.18 15.45 -8.72
C ALA A 54 6.06 16.38 -9.23
N GLN A 55 5.66 16.22 -10.49
CA GLN A 55 4.55 16.95 -11.09
C GLN A 55 3.47 15.95 -11.53
N GLN A 56 2.33 15.97 -10.83
CA GLN A 56 1.17 15.13 -11.11
C GLN A 56 0.12 15.92 -11.89
N SER A 57 0.38 16.15 -13.19
CA SER A 57 -0.54 16.92 -14.03
C SER A 57 -1.86 16.19 -14.28
N LEU A 58 -2.94 16.95 -14.46
CA LEU A 58 -4.26 16.41 -14.76
C LEU A 58 -4.26 15.59 -16.06
N MET A 59 -3.47 16.01 -17.06
CA MET A 59 -3.30 15.27 -18.31
C MET A 59 -2.68 13.89 -18.10
N LEU A 60 -1.65 13.78 -17.25
CA LEU A 60 -1.05 12.49 -16.91
C LEU A 60 -2.04 11.59 -16.15
N GLY A 61 -2.82 12.17 -15.24
CA GLY A 61 -3.89 11.45 -14.54
C GLY A 61 -4.96 10.91 -15.50
N LEU A 62 -5.40 11.73 -16.45
CA LEU A 62 -6.38 11.32 -17.46
C LEU A 62 -5.82 10.22 -18.37
N ARG A 63 -4.58 10.37 -18.85
CA ARG A 63 -3.88 9.33 -19.61
C ARG A 63 -3.82 8.01 -18.84
N ALA A 64 -3.45 8.06 -17.56
CA ALA A 64 -3.34 6.89 -16.71
C ALA A 64 -4.70 6.19 -16.52
N LEU A 65 -5.81 6.91 -16.56
CA LEU A 65 -7.15 6.32 -16.42
C LEU A 65 -7.72 5.81 -17.75
N LEU A 66 -7.48 6.51 -18.86
CA LEU A 66 -8.12 6.21 -20.15
C LEU A 66 -7.31 5.24 -21.03
N LEU A 67 -5.99 5.16 -20.87
CA LEU A 67 -5.13 4.29 -21.68
C LEU A 67 -4.52 3.19 -20.82
N PRO A 68 -4.29 1.98 -21.39
CA PRO A 68 -3.52 0.95 -20.72
C PRO A 68 -2.06 1.40 -20.58
N THR A 69 -1.60 1.59 -19.35
CA THR A 69 -0.23 2.03 -19.06
C THR A 69 0.54 1.00 -18.23
N ARG A 70 1.86 1.18 -18.18
CA ARG A 70 2.74 0.43 -17.26
C ARG A 70 2.44 0.83 -15.82
N ALA A 71 2.66 -0.10 -14.91
CA ALA A 71 2.50 0.16 -13.48
C ALA A 71 3.83 0.29 -12.73
N THR A 72 3.75 0.94 -11.57
CA THR A 72 4.82 1.04 -10.55
C THR A 72 4.29 0.56 -9.20
N ILE A 73 5.17 0.02 -8.38
CA ILE A 73 4.90 -0.40 -7.01
C ILE A 73 5.75 0.44 -6.06
N ALA A 74 5.10 1.04 -5.07
CA ALA A 74 5.73 1.91 -4.08
C ALA A 74 5.94 1.15 -2.78
N VAL A 75 7.08 1.38 -2.14
CA VAL A 75 7.47 0.82 -0.86
C VAL A 75 7.86 1.97 0.07
N LEU A 76 7.24 2.02 1.25
CA LEU A 76 7.62 2.91 2.32
C LEU A 76 7.73 2.11 3.61
N GLY A 77 8.90 2.17 4.25
CA GLY A 77 9.10 1.64 5.59
C GLY A 77 8.46 2.53 6.65
N ILE A 78 7.80 1.92 7.63
CA ILE A 78 7.10 2.58 8.73
C ILE A 78 7.58 1.92 10.03
N SER A 79 8.21 2.69 10.90
CA SER A 79 8.68 2.19 12.20
C SER A 79 7.53 2.00 13.18
N ASP A 80 6.56 2.92 13.20
CA ASP A 80 5.41 2.90 14.10
C ASP A 80 4.12 3.24 13.34
N ILE A 81 3.11 2.38 13.43
CA ILE A 81 1.83 2.54 12.72
C ILE A 81 0.99 3.70 13.25
N ASN A 82 1.07 4.00 14.55
CA ASN A 82 0.36 5.10 15.19
C ASN A 82 0.99 6.43 14.78
N GLN A 83 2.32 6.54 14.81
CA GLN A 83 3.02 7.73 14.33
C GLN A 83 2.70 8.00 12.85
N TYR A 84 2.78 6.96 12.02
CA TYR A 84 2.42 7.06 10.61
C TYR A 84 0.99 7.58 10.43
N ARG A 85 0.02 7.04 11.15
CA ARG A 85 -1.39 7.47 11.07
C ARG A 85 -1.59 8.93 11.47
N SER A 86 -0.89 9.40 12.51
CA SER A 86 -1.00 10.79 12.98
C SER A 86 -0.48 11.81 11.95
N SER A 87 0.44 11.41 11.07
CA SER A 87 0.95 12.28 9.99
C SER A 87 -0.04 12.47 8.84
N TYR A 88 -1.11 11.67 8.75
CA TYR A 88 -2.12 11.75 7.69
C TYR A 88 -3.48 12.12 8.28
N ALA A 89 -3.72 13.42 8.47
CA ALA A 89 -4.90 13.95 9.15
C ALA A 89 -6.26 13.46 8.61
N THR A 90 -6.33 13.12 7.31
CA THR A 90 -7.55 12.58 6.68
C THR A 90 -7.47 11.09 6.36
N GLY A 91 -6.34 10.45 6.68
CA GLY A 91 -6.08 9.04 6.44
C GLY A 91 -6.93 8.17 7.34
N ARG A 92 -7.48 7.07 6.80
CA ARG A 92 -8.15 6.04 7.59
C ARG A 92 -7.38 4.75 7.48
N THR A 93 -6.99 4.22 8.63
CA THR A 93 -6.30 2.93 8.70
C THR A 93 -7.14 1.93 9.49
N TYR A 94 -7.22 0.71 8.99
CA TYR A 94 -7.99 -0.40 9.53
C TYR A 94 -7.02 -1.53 9.86
N SER A 95 -7.06 -2.04 11.09
CA SER A 95 -6.32 -3.26 11.45
C SER A 95 -7.12 -4.48 11.05
N ILE A 96 -6.48 -5.37 10.30
CA ILE A 96 -7.06 -6.60 9.78
C ILE A 96 -6.32 -7.76 10.45
N ASN A 97 -7.08 -8.57 11.19
CA ASN A 97 -6.54 -9.76 11.83
C ASN A 97 -6.16 -10.78 10.77
N ALA A 98 -4.95 -11.32 10.86
CA ALA A 98 -4.41 -12.29 9.94
C ALA A 98 -3.66 -13.39 10.72
N ASN A 99 -3.56 -14.57 10.13
CA ASN A 99 -2.58 -15.56 10.58
C ASN A 99 -1.36 -15.52 9.67
N LEU A 100 -0.31 -16.26 10.03
CA LEU A 100 0.93 -16.31 9.25
C LEU A 100 0.70 -16.73 7.80
N GLY A 101 -0.15 -17.73 7.54
CA GLY A 101 -0.46 -18.17 6.18
C GLY A 101 -1.15 -17.08 5.33
N VAL A 102 -2.01 -16.27 5.94
CA VAL A 102 -2.61 -15.10 5.29
C VAL A 102 -1.53 -14.05 4.95
N ILE A 103 -0.64 -13.74 5.89
CA ILE A 103 0.46 -12.80 5.64
C ILE A 103 1.34 -13.30 4.50
N ASP A 104 1.74 -14.57 4.51
CA ASP A 104 2.57 -15.16 3.46
C ASP A 104 1.87 -15.13 2.08
N ALA A 105 0.55 -15.36 2.04
CA ALA A 105 -0.23 -15.25 0.81
C ALA A 105 -0.28 -13.81 0.26
N VAL A 106 -0.42 -12.82 1.14
CA VAL A 106 -0.40 -11.40 0.77
C VAL A 106 1.01 -10.97 0.33
N VAL A 107 2.06 -11.42 1.02
CA VAL A 107 3.46 -11.20 0.62
C VAL A 107 3.73 -11.80 -0.76
N ALA A 108 3.29 -13.02 -1.03
CA ALA A 108 3.43 -13.66 -2.34
C ALA A 108 2.66 -12.91 -3.44
N PHE A 109 1.51 -12.32 -3.10
CA PHE A 109 0.78 -11.44 -4.03
C PHE A 109 1.57 -10.16 -4.34
N ILE A 110 2.13 -9.52 -3.32
CA ILE A 110 2.93 -8.31 -3.46
C ILE A 110 4.22 -8.60 -4.26
N SER A 111 4.94 -9.68 -3.94
CA SER A 111 6.21 -10.02 -4.59
C SER A 111 6.06 -10.28 -6.08
N ARG A 112 4.97 -10.94 -6.50
CA ARG A 112 4.68 -11.15 -7.94
C ARG A 112 4.48 -9.85 -8.72
N HIS A 113 4.16 -8.74 -8.05
CA HIS A 113 4.00 -7.45 -8.71
C HIS A 113 5.32 -6.73 -8.95
N PHE A 114 6.43 -7.08 -8.30
CA PHE A 114 7.72 -6.47 -8.61
C PHE A 114 8.28 -7.03 -9.93
N LYS A 115 8.91 -6.19 -10.75
CA LYS A 115 9.77 -6.67 -11.86
C LYS A 115 11.22 -6.67 -11.42
N VAL A 116 11.93 -7.69 -11.90
CA VAL A 116 13.37 -7.83 -11.75
C VAL A 116 14.06 -7.69 -13.10
N ASP A 117 15.31 -7.28 -13.08
CA ASP A 117 16.18 -7.25 -14.26
C ASP A 117 16.80 -8.63 -14.57
N LYS A 118 17.74 -8.67 -15.51
CA LYS A 118 18.47 -9.89 -15.91
C LYS A 118 19.34 -10.49 -14.80
N TYR A 119 19.65 -9.73 -13.76
CA TYR A 119 20.43 -10.15 -12.59
C TYR A 119 19.54 -10.47 -11.39
N HIS A 120 18.22 -10.60 -11.61
CA HIS A 120 17.22 -10.83 -10.58
C HIS A 120 17.18 -9.70 -9.53
N GLN A 121 17.49 -8.45 -9.90
CA GLN A 121 17.40 -7.30 -9.01
C GLN A 121 16.16 -6.45 -9.29
N LEU A 122 15.49 -5.94 -8.25
CA LEU A 122 14.37 -5.01 -8.38
C LEU A 122 14.74 -3.77 -9.20
N ILE A 123 13.90 -3.45 -10.19
CA ILE A 123 14.14 -2.29 -11.06
C ILE A 123 13.61 -1.02 -10.40
N LYS A 124 14.48 -0.24 -9.75
CA LYS A 124 14.14 1.06 -9.16
C LYS A 124 13.74 2.07 -10.24
N VAL A 125 12.68 2.83 -9.98
CA VAL A 125 12.10 3.82 -10.92
C VAL A 125 12.34 5.24 -10.44
N ARG A 126 12.10 5.50 -9.16
CA ARG A 126 12.33 6.80 -8.50
C ARG A 126 12.25 6.64 -6.97
N ALA A 127 12.64 7.66 -6.25
CA ALA A 127 12.44 7.78 -4.81
C ALA A 127 11.96 9.19 -4.48
N ARG A 128 11.26 9.34 -3.36
CA ARG A 128 10.89 10.62 -2.76
C ARG A 128 11.73 10.88 -1.53
N ASP A 129 11.86 12.15 -1.17
CA ASP A 129 12.57 12.59 0.05
C ASP A 129 11.92 12.04 1.33
N SER A 130 10.64 11.63 1.26
CA SER A 130 9.94 10.93 2.34
C SER A 130 10.43 9.50 2.59
N GLY A 131 11.37 8.98 1.80
CA GLY A 131 11.83 7.59 1.84
C GLY A 131 10.96 6.62 1.03
N GLU A 132 9.85 7.08 0.43
CA GLU A 132 9.03 6.24 -0.45
C GLU A 132 9.79 5.94 -1.75
N THR A 133 10.10 4.66 -1.99
CA THR A 133 10.81 4.20 -3.18
C THR A 133 9.87 3.45 -4.11
N PHE A 134 10.02 3.69 -5.41
CA PHE A 134 9.16 3.15 -6.45
C PHE A 134 9.95 2.21 -7.34
N PHE A 135 9.36 1.07 -7.67
CA PHE A 135 9.94 0.03 -8.50
C PHE A 135 9.02 -0.32 -9.66
N GLN A 136 9.59 -0.83 -10.75
CA GLN A 136 8.79 -1.22 -11.90
C GLN A 136 7.89 -2.40 -11.52
N SER A 137 6.61 -2.32 -11.89
CA SER A 137 5.63 -3.34 -11.54
C SER A 137 5.12 -4.13 -12.75
N ARG A 138 4.72 -5.38 -12.50
CA ARG A 138 3.89 -6.19 -13.41
C ARG A 138 2.44 -5.74 -13.33
N GLY A 139 1.74 -5.79 -14.47
CA GLY A 139 0.35 -5.38 -14.62
C GLY A 139 0.17 -4.13 -15.48
N ILE A 140 -1.08 -3.90 -15.87
CA ILE A 140 -1.50 -2.76 -16.69
C ILE A 140 -2.38 -1.86 -15.82
N TYR A 141 -2.03 -0.59 -15.69
CA TYR A 141 -2.84 0.40 -14.99
C TYR A 141 -3.84 1.04 -15.97
N MET A 142 -5.10 1.18 -15.55
CA MET A 142 -6.15 1.94 -16.24
C MET A 142 -7.36 2.11 -15.29
N CYS A 143 -8.43 2.81 -15.70
CA CYS A 143 -9.59 3.08 -14.84
C CYS A 143 -10.27 1.83 -14.26
N ILE A 144 -10.20 0.69 -14.95
CA ILE A 144 -10.73 -0.60 -14.46
C ILE A 144 -9.72 -1.42 -13.63
N ASN A 145 -8.48 -0.94 -13.53
CA ASN A 145 -7.41 -1.58 -12.77
C ASN A 145 -6.49 -0.52 -12.15
N THR A 146 -6.95 0.06 -11.05
CA THR A 146 -6.28 1.12 -10.29
C THR A 146 -5.67 0.59 -8.98
N CYS A 147 -5.10 1.50 -8.18
CA CYS A 147 -4.69 1.21 -6.80
C CYS A 147 -5.81 0.55 -5.97
N ASN A 148 -7.06 0.98 -6.16
CA ASN A 148 -8.22 0.47 -5.41
C ASN A 148 -8.53 -0.99 -5.76
N ASN A 149 -8.46 -1.33 -7.06
CA ASN A 149 -8.64 -2.70 -7.51
C ASN A 149 -7.49 -3.58 -6.99
N TRP A 150 -6.25 -3.08 -7.04
CA TRP A 150 -5.07 -3.80 -6.56
C TRP A 150 -5.15 -4.09 -5.05
N THR A 151 -5.42 -3.07 -4.23
CA THR A 151 -5.59 -3.21 -2.78
C THR A 151 -6.73 -4.16 -2.43
N SER A 152 -7.87 -4.04 -3.14
CA SER A 152 -9.01 -4.96 -2.99
C SER A 152 -8.65 -6.43 -3.28
N ARG A 153 -7.75 -6.70 -4.23
CA ARG A 153 -7.26 -8.07 -4.48
C ARG A 153 -6.45 -8.60 -3.31
N GLY A 154 -5.54 -7.78 -2.76
CA GLY A 154 -4.77 -8.18 -1.58
C GLY A 154 -5.65 -8.43 -0.36
N LEU A 155 -6.67 -7.59 -0.13
CA LEU A 155 -7.66 -7.80 0.93
C LEU A 155 -8.49 -9.07 0.71
N LYS A 156 -8.87 -9.37 -0.54
CA LYS A 156 -9.54 -10.63 -0.86
C LYS A 156 -8.66 -11.84 -0.55
N ILE A 157 -7.37 -11.76 -0.85
CA ILE A 157 -6.38 -12.80 -0.49
C ILE A 157 -6.25 -12.92 1.03
N ALA A 158 -6.39 -11.81 1.75
CA ALA A 158 -6.47 -11.80 3.21
C ALA A 158 -7.78 -12.37 3.80
N GLY A 159 -8.65 -12.94 2.97
CA GLY A 159 -9.89 -13.59 3.41
C GLY A 159 -11.09 -12.64 3.50
N LEU A 160 -10.95 -11.36 3.16
CA LEU A 160 -12.08 -10.44 3.16
C LEU A 160 -12.99 -10.68 1.95
N ARG A 161 -14.29 -10.54 2.17
CA ARG A 161 -15.31 -10.51 1.12
C ARG A 161 -15.22 -9.19 0.34
N CYS A 162 -14.32 -9.16 -0.64
CA CYS A 162 -14.10 -8.03 -1.55
C CYS A 162 -14.47 -8.40 -2.99
N LEU A 163 -14.91 -7.41 -3.77
CA LEU A 163 -15.18 -7.53 -5.21
C LEU A 163 -14.21 -6.64 -5.99
N PRO A 164 -12.96 -7.08 -6.24
CA PRO A 164 -11.93 -6.21 -6.82
C PRO A 164 -12.27 -5.62 -8.18
N ARG A 165 -13.05 -6.33 -9.01
CA ARG A 165 -13.50 -5.83 -10.32
C ARG A 165 -14.51 -4.68 -10.23
N LEU A 166 -15.09 -4.42 -9.05
CA LEU A 166 -16.09 -3.37 -8.81
C LEU A 166 -15.59 -2.27 -7.86
N ASN A 167 -14.38 -2.39 -7.34
CA ASN A 167 -13.79 -1.44 -6.38
C ASN A 167 -12.88 -0.43 -7.11
N PHE A 168 -13.48 0.47 -7.88
CA PHE A 168 -12.78 1.53 -8.60
C PHE A 168 -12.47 2.73 -7.69
N LEU A 169 -13.36 3.00 -6.74
CA LEU A 169 -13.25 4.11 -5.78
C LEU A 169 -12.73 3.59 -4.43
N PRO A 170 -11.97 4.41 -3.68
CA PRO A 170 -11.45 4.02 -2.37
C PRO A 170 -12.58 3.74 -1.37
N SER A 171 -13.71 4.45 -1.50
CA SER A 171 -14.89 4.26 -0.64
C SER A 171 -15.55 2.90 -0.84
N GLN A 172 -15.42 2.28 -2.03
CA GLN A 172 -15.93 0.93 -2.28
C GLN A 172 -15.04 -0.13 -1.62
N VAL A 173 -13.72 0.07 -1.65
CA VAL A 173 -12.77 -0.77 -0.90
C VAL A 173 -13.06 -0.66 0.60
N GLU A 174 -13.15 0.56 1.12
CA GLU A 174 -13.46 0.82 2.53
C GLU A 174 -14.81 0.23 2.95
N ARG A 175 -15.85 0.35 2.11
CA ARG A 175 -17.14 -0.30 2.35
C ARG A 175 -17.01 -1.82 2.41
N SER A 176 -16.17 -2.43 1.57
CA SER A 176 -15.92 -3.87 1.62
C SER A 176 -15.25 -4.24 2.95
N VAL A 177 -14.24 -3.49 3.39
CA VAL A 177 -13.57 -3.70 4.67
C VAL A 177 -14.56 -3.61 5.83
N ARG A 178 -15.40 -2.56 5.86
CA ARG A 178 -16.44 -2.38 6.90
C ARG A 178 -17.49 -3.49 6.90
N ARG A 179 -17.90 -3.99 5.73
CA ARG A 179 -18.83 -5.13 5.62
C ARG A 179 -18.25 -6.44 6.16
N ASN A 180 -16.93 -6.55 6.28
CA ASN A 180 -16.28 -7.67 6.95
C ASN A 180 -16.12 -7.46 8.46
N GLY A 181 -16.72 -6.40 9.03
CA GLY A 181 -16.73 -6.13 10.47
C GLY A 181 -15.59 -5.25 10.98
N TYR A 182 -14.69 -4.81 10.11
CA TYR A 182 -13.55 -3.97 10.51
C TYR A 182 -13.94 -2.49 10.60
N LEU A 183 -13.53 -1.84 11.69
CA LEU A 183 -13.72 -0.41 11.93
C LEU A 183 -12.39 0.34 11.74
N PRO A 184 -12.43 1.63 11.35
CA PRO A 184 -11.21 2.42 11.30
C PRO A 184 -10.67 2.56 12.73
N LEU A 185 -9.34 2.44 12.92
CA LEU A 185 -8.79 2.71 14.24
C LEU A 185 -9.03 4.19 14.60
N PRO A 186 -9.19 4.53 15.89
CA PRO A 186 -9.48 5.88 16.34
C PRO A 186 -8.46 6.90 15.84
N LEU A 187 -8.91 8.10 15.47
CA LEU A 187 -8.01 9.20 15.18
C LEU A 187 -7.18 9.48 16.44
N LEU A 188 -5.85 9.48 16.27
CA LEU A 188 -4.95 9.93 17.32
C LEU A 188 -4.92 11.46 17.20
N LEU A 189 -5.57 12.14 18.15
CA LEU A 189 -5.37 13.58 18.29
C LEU A 189 -3.91 13.79 18.71
N PRO A 190 -3.20 14.79 18.16
CA PRO A 190 -1.89 15.14 18.69
C PRO A 190 -2.04 15.47 20.18
N GLU A 191 -1.13 14.95 21.01
CA GLU A 191 -1.00 15.34 22.42
C GLU A 191 -0.99 16.88 22.49
N PRO A 192 -1.79 17.51 23.37
CA PRO A 192 -1.70 18.95 23.56
C PRO A 192 -0.25 19.27 23.95
N GLN A 193 0.39 20.17 23.19
CA GLN A 193 1.71 20.68 23.56
C GLN A 193 1.62 21.18 25.00
N GLN A 194 2.28 20.48 25.92
CA GLN A 194 2.55 21.03 27.23
C GLN A 194 3.38 22.29 26.99
N GLN A 195 2.74 23.45 27.10
CA GLN A 195 3.44 24.71 27.28
C GLN A 195 4.25 24.55 28.56
N SER A 196 5.55 24.31 28.41
CA SER A 196 6.51 24.51 29.48
C SER A 196 6.44 25.99 29.85
N ASN A 197 5.89 26.28 31.03
CA ASN A 197 5.99 27.59 31.69
C ASN A 197 7.45 27.94 31.99
#